data_AF-A0A5C7XNC3-F1
#
_entry.id   AF-A0A5C7XNC3-F1
#
_cell.length_a   1.000
_cell.length_b   1.000
_cell.length_c   1.000
_cell.angle_alpha   90.00
_cell.angle_beta   90.00
_cell.angle_gamma   90.00
#
_symmetry.space_group_name_H-M   'P 1'
#
loop_
_entity.id
_entity.type
_entity.pdbx_description
1 polymer ?
#
loop_
_entity_poly.entity_id
_entity_poly.type
_entity_poly.pdbx_seq_one_letter_code
_entity_poly.pdbx_strand_id
1 'polypeptide(L)'
;MPDTPVPAPKREWHGTHHAWSFRPHAFRWVGEQIVGLNFLPLATEMRAWMLQQGRLALMPPPAPGANGGFTNPYTTSGVTLQLLMAQAISALHDYATSETPDHDELDAELERLRLYNEVLLYSARLCEVAIKQLLYCTQIPESRYKRMALGALLESPCPSCKRQNGQEPHLVSLVGTLAHPFHLCLQFEHCAMDHMDLVNRLRNSQAAHAGIQQLSIRSVEASKAQLMQESQEALSGFVHMLSHLAELEERMLTDLAEKGEAINVLKSGGLAAKDCNFNLVPGEEFVFRPAAQRADA
;
A
#
# COMPACT_ATOMS: atom_id res chain seq x y z
N MET A 1 -40.45 -17.04 0.30
CA MET A 1 -39.45 -16.32 -0.51
C MET A 1 -38.26 -16.10 0.38
N PRO A 2 -37.03 -16.49 -0.02
CA PRO A 2 -35.86 -16.19 0.79
C PRO A 2 -35.58 -14.69 0.68
N ASP A 3 -35.44 -14.03 1.82
CA ASP A 3 -35.09 -12.62 1.92
C ASP A 3 -33.75 -12.40 1.22
N THR A 4 -33.78 -11.67 0.10
CA THR A 4 -32.57 -11.17 -0.55
C THR A 4 -31.86 -10.26 0.45
N PRO A 5 -30.57 -10.49 0.77
CA PRO A 5 -29.85 -9.61 1.67
C PRO A 5 -29.86 -8.21 1.08
N VAL A 6 -30.43 -7.25 1.81
CA VAL A 6 -30.37 -5.84 1.43
C VAL A 6 -28.89 -5.46 1.36
N PRO A 7 -28.36 -5.02 0.20
CA PRO A 7 -26.97 -4.59 0.13
C PRO A 7 -26.77 -3.48 1.15
N ALA A 8 -25.72 -3.60 1.97
CA ALA A 8 -25.39 -2.58 2.95
C ALA A 8 -25.34 -1.21 2.25
N PRO A 9 -25.90 -0.15 2.85
CA PRO A 9 -25.89 1.17 2.25
C PRO A 9 -24.44 1.56 1.93
N LYS A 10 -24.18 1.94 0.67
CA LYS A 10 -22.88 2.48 0.27
C LYS A 10 -22.58 3.69 1.16
N ARG A 11 -21.46 3.62 1.87
CA ARG A 11 -21.05 4.65 2.83
C ARG A 11 -20.61 5.88 2.02
N GLU A 12 -21.33 6.99 2.13
CA GLU A 12 -20.87 8.27 1.54
C GLU A 12 -19.69 8.80 2.35
N TRP A 13 -18.55 9.00 1.68
CA TRP A 13 -17.30 9.39 2.34
C TRP A 13 -16.95 10.86 2.07
N HIS A 14 -16.57 11.57 3.13
CA HIS A 14 -16.19 12.99 3.11
C HIS A 14 -14.99 13.27 4.02
N GLY A 15 -13.95 12.46 3.95
CA GLY A 15 -12.76 12.73 4.74
C GLY A 15 -11.98 13.92 4.21
N THR A 16 -11.40 14.67 5.12
CA THR A 16 -10.61 15.85 4.78
C THR A 16 -9.22 15.42 4.31
N HIS A 17 -8.76 15.97 3.18
CA HIS A 17 -7.40 15.78 2.69
C HIS A 17 -6.49 16.91 3.13
N HIS A 18 -5.26 16.56 3.49
CA HIS A 18 -4.25 17.55 3.83
C HIS A 18 -3.31 17.81 2.64
N ALA A 19 -2.97 19.07 2.40
CA ALA A 19 -1.87 19.38 1.50
C ALA A 19 -0.56 18.77 2.04
N TRP A 20 0.27 18.26 1.15
CA TRP A 20 1.58 17.70 1.47
C TRP A 20 2.56 17.98 0.34
N SER A 21 3.85 17.81 0.61
CA SER A 21 4.92 17.94 -0.37
C SER A 21 5.90 16.79 -0.20
N PHE A 22 6.70 16.49 -1.22
CA PHE A 22 7.75 15.49 -1.10
C PHE A 22 8.83 15.98 -0.13
N ARG A 23 9.42 15.04 0.59
CA ARG A 23 10.63 15.31 1.39
C ARG A 23 11.88 15.01 0.56
N PRO A 24 13.06 15.55 0.90
CA PRO A 24 14.31 15.21 0.21
C PRO A 24 14.66 13.71 0.20
N HIS A 25 14.18 12.97 1.20
CA HIS A 25 14.36 11.52 1.30
C HIS A 25 13.44 10.72 0.36
N ALA A 26 12.63 11.36 -0.47
CA ALA A 26 11.98 10.69 -1.59
C ALA A 26 12.98 10.23 -2.67
N PHE A 27 14.19 10.80 -2.65
CA PHE A 27 15.29 10.48 -3.55
C PHE A 27 16.40 9.71 -2.85
N ARG A 28 17.11 8.88 -3.62
CA ARG A 28 18.40 8.28 -3.27
C ARG A 28 19.50 9.18 -3.81
N TRP A 29 20.48 9.47 -2.97
CA TRP A 29 21.53 10.44 -3.24
C TRP A 29 22.91 9.76 -3.29
N VAL A 30 23.77 10.22 -4.18
CA VAL A 30 25.22 9.96 -4.16
C VAL A 30 25.91 11.32 -4.19
N GLY A 31 26.51 11.71 -3.06
CA GLY A 31 26.94 13.10 -2.88
C GLY A 31 25.75 14.05 -3.04
N GLU A 32 25.85 14.99 -3.99
CA GLU A 32 24.79 15.97 -4.28
C GLU A 32 23.86 15.54 -5.43
N GLN A 33 24.10 14.41 -6.07
CA GLN A 33 23.35 13.94 -7.24
C GLN A 33 22.22 12.99 -6.83
N ILE A 34 21.03 13.18 -7.42
CA ILE A 34 19.93 12.22 -7.34
C ILE A 34 20.24 11.07 -8.29
N VAL A 35 20.32 9.85 -7.75
CA VAL A 35 20.60 8.63 -8.52
C VAL A 35 19.37 7.73 -8.68
N GLY A 36 18.26 8.08 -8.04
CA GLY A 36 16.99 7.38 -8.19
C GLY A 36 15.99 7.73 -7.11
N LEU A 37 14.84 7.08 -7.15
CA LEU A 37 13.79 7.24 -6.17
C LEU A 37 13.99 6.29 -4.98
N ASN A 38 13.51 6.70 -3.81
CA ASN A 38 13.68 5.98 -2.55
C ASN A 38 12.47 5.12 -2.19
N PHE A 39 11.88 4.50 -3.20
CA PHE A 39 10.86 3.46 -3.03
C PHE A 39 10.85 2.55 -4.26
N LEU A 40 10.23 1.39 -4.11
CA LEU A 40 10.00 0.43 -5.20
C LEU A 40 8.51 0.32 -5.53
N PRO A 41 8.14 0.03 -6.78
CA PRO A 41 6.74 -0.09 -7.22
C PRO A 41 6.11 -1.42 -6.76
N LEU A 42 5.94 -1.57 -5.44
CA LEU A 42 5.54 -2.84 -4.81
C LEU A 42 4.14 -3.30 -5.27
N ALA A 43 3.18 -2.38 -5.32
CA ALA A 43 1.82 -2.72 -5.74
C ALA A 43 1.76 -3.04 -7.23
N THR A 44 2.43 -2.24 -8.06
CA THR A 44 2.52 -2.46 -9.51
C THR A 44 3.14 -3.81 -9.86
N GLU A 45 4.28 -4.15 -9.23
CA GLU A 45 4.96 -5.43 -9.47
C GLU A 45 4.13 -6.61 -9.00
N MET A 46 3.53 -6.54 -7.80
CA MET A 46 2.69 -7.63 -7.28
C MET A 46 1.48 -7.86 -8.18
N ARG A 47 0.81 -6.78 -8.61
CA ARG A 47 -0.32 -6.85 -9.52
C ARG A 47 0.07 -7.51 -10.84
N ALA A 48 1.17 -7.06 -11.44
CA ALA A 48 1.66 -7.62 -12.69
C ALA A 48 2.00 -9.11 -12.55
N TRP A 49 2.62 -9.51 -11.44
CA TRP A 49 2.91 -10.92 -11.15
C TRP A 49 1.63 -11.77 -11.02
N MET A 50 0.63 -11.30 -10.26
CA MET A 50 -0.65 -12.02 -10.09
C MET A 50 -1.43 -12.15 -11.40
N LEU A 51 -1.30 -11.16 -12.31
CA LEU A 51 -1.90 -11.19 -13.64
C LEU A 51 -1.04 -11.95 -14.67
N GLN A 52 0.06 -12.57 -14.26
CA GLN A 52 1.02 -13.26 -15.14
C GLN A 52 1.62 -12.36 -16.23
N GLN A 53 1.74 -11.06 -15.95
CA GLN A 53 2.25 -10.03 -16.84
C GLN A 53 3.65 -9.52 -16.45
N GLY A 54 4.22 -10.02 -15.35
CA GLY A 54 5.49 -9.53 -14.82
C GLY A 54 6.19 -10.53 -13.89
N ARG A 55 7.30 -10.06 -13.30
CA ARG A 55 8.09 -10.79 -12.30
C ARG A 55 8.31 -9.91 -11.08
N LEU A 56 8.39 -10.52 -9.91
CA LEU A 56 8.72 -9.80 -8.68
C LEU A 56 10.21 -9.47 -8.65
N ALA A 57 10.55 -8.23 -8.31
CA ALA A 57 11.93 -7.84 -8.13
C ALA A 57 12.51 -8.44 -6.83
N LEU A 58 13.80 -8.77 -6.87
CA LEU A 58 14.56 -9.05 -5.66
C LEU A 58 15.13 -7.75 -5.12
N MET A 59 15.35 -7.69 -3.81
CA MET A 59 15.99 -6.54 -3.19
C MET A 59 17.39 -6.36 -3.81
N PRO A 60 17.74 -5.17 -4.32
CA PRO A 60 19.08 -4.89 -4.80
C PRO A 60 20.11 -5.11 -3.67
N PRO A 61 21.37 -5.42 -3.99
CA PRO A 61 22.42 -5.56 -2.99
C PRO A 61 22.45 -4.35 -2.05
N PRO A 62 22.60 -4.58 -0.73
CA PRO A 62 22.60 -3.48 0.23
C PRO A 62 23.75 -2.53 -0.08
N ALA A 63 23.41 -1.30 -0.43
CA ALA A 63 24.34 -0.19 -0.51
C ALA A 63 24.09 0.74 0.69
N PRO A 64 25.14 1.34 1.29
CA PRO A 64 24.96 2.41 2.26
C PRO A 64 24.08 3.51 1.68
N GLY A 65 23.21 4.13 2.48
CA GLY A 65 22.36 5.24 2.03
C GLY A 65 23.14 6.40 1.43
N ALA A 66 24.37 6.64 1.91
CA ALA A 66 25.30 7.64 1.38
C ALA A 66 25.80 7.34 -0.05
N ASN A 67 25.66 6.09 -0.49
CA ASN A 67 26.08 5.60 -1.81
C ASN A 67 24.86 5.18 -2.66
N GLY A 68 23.76 5.92 -2.55
CA GLY A 68 22.56 5.66 -3.35
C GLY A 68 21.74 4.45 -2.89
N GLY A 69 21.99 3.94 -1.69
CA GLY A 69 21.17 2.90 -1.07
C GLY A 69 19.76 3.39 -0.71
N PHE A 70 18.82 2.46 -0.56
CA PHE A 70 17.50 2.77 -0.03
C PHE A 70 17.60 3.17 1.44
N THR A 71 17.03 4.33 1.79
CA THR A 71 16.90 4.79 3.19
C THR A 71 15.45 4.69 3.69
N ASN A 72 14.53 4.32 2.82
CA ASN A 72 13.13 4.08 3.17
C ASN A 72 13.03 2.78 3.98
N PRO A 73 12.57 2.84 5.25
CA PRO A 73 12.57 1.68 6.14
C PRO A 73 11.58 0.60 5.71
N TYR A 74 10.66 0.93 4.80
CA TYR A 74 9.61 0.02 4.35
C TYR A 74 10.01 -0.79 3.11
N THR A 75 11.07 -0.41 2.39
CA THR A 75 11.42 -1.03 1.10
C THR A 75 11.80 -2.50 1.25
N THR A 76 12.72 -2.84 2.16
CA THR A 76 13.13 -4.25 2.36
C THR A 76 11.96 -5.10 2.83
N SER A 77 11.20 -4.64 3.82
CA SER A 77 10.01 -5.37 4.29
C SER A 77 8.96 -5.53 3.20
N GLY A 78 8.82 -4.55 2.31
CA GLY A 78 7.90 -4.58 1.19
C GLY A 78 8.23 -5.70 0.21
N VAL A 79 9.49 -5.75 -0.24
CA VAL A 79 9.97 -6.82 -1.13
C VAL A 79 9.82 -8.19 -0.47
N THR A 80 10.19 -8.33 0.81
CA THR A 80 10.00 -9.59 1.54
C THR A 80 8.53 -10.01 1.59
N LEU A 81 7.61 -9.07 1.84
CA LEU A 81 6.17 -9.37 1.87
C LEU A 81 5.61 -9.76 0.50
N GLN A 82 6.08 -9.17 -0.60
CA GLN A 82 5.70 -9.62 -1.96
C GLN A 82 6.12 -11.07 -2.21
N LEU A 83 7.35 -11.43 -1.84
CA LEU A 83 7.86 -12.79 -2.03
C LEU A 83 7.12 -13.80 -1.14
N LEU A 84 6.84 -13.46 0.12
CA LEU A 84 6.03 -14.28 1.01
C LEU A 84 4.59 -14.46 0.49
N MET A 85 3.98 -13.39 -0.01
CA MET A 85 2.64 -13.45 -0.61
C MET A 85 2.62 -14.35 -1.85
N ALA A 86 3.61 -14.23 -2.74
CA ALA A 86 3.73 -15.08 -3.91
C ALA A 86 3.88 -16.56 -3.53
N GLN A 87 4.73 -16.85 -2.54
CA GLN A 87 4.90 -18.21 -2.01
C GLN A 87 3.59 -18.75 -1.42
N ALA A 88 2.86 -17.94 -0.65
CA ALA A 88 1.57 -18.33 -0.08
C ALA A 88 0.52 -18.63 -1.17
N ILE A 89 0.45 -17.81 -2.24
CA ILE A 89 -0.44 -18.04 -3.38
C ILE A 89 -0.06 -19.34 -4.11
N SER A 90 1.22 -19.59 -4.35
CA SER A 90 1.69 -20.83 -4.98
C SER A 90 1.35 -22.05 -4.12
N ALA A 91 1.68 -22.02 -2.83
CA ALA A 91 1.37 -23.12 -1.92
C ALA A 91 -0.14 -23.39 -1.83
N LEU A 92 -0.95 -22.33 -1.83
CA LEU A 92 -2.40 -22.44 -1.85
C LEU A 92 -2.90 -23.14 -3.11
N HIS A 93 -2.43 -22.69 -4.28
CA HIS A 93 -2.82 -23.28 -5.56
C HIS A 93 -2.38 -24.75 -5.66
N ASP A 94 -1.13 -25.04 -5.28
CA ASP A 94 -0.55 -26.38 -5.33
C ASP A 94 -1.35 -27.33 -4.43
N TYR A 95 -1.66 -26.91 -3.20
CA TYR A 95 -2.44 -27.72 -2.25
C TYR A 95 -3.87 -27.97 -2.74
N ALA A 96 -4.52 -26.94 -3.28
CA ALA A 96 -5.90 -27.03 -3.73
C ALA A 96 -6.08 -27.83 -5.04
N THR A 97 -5.02 -28.00 -5.84
CA THR A 97 -5.09 -28.68 -7.14
C THR A 97 -4.37 -30.03 -7.20
N SER A 98 -3.45 -30.30 -6.27
CA SER A 98 -2.73 -31.57 -6.21
C SER A 98 -3.47 -32.60 -5.37
N GLU A 99 -3.29 -33.89 -5.68
CA GLU A 99 -3.71 -34.97 -4.79
C GLU A 99 -2.87 -34.95 -3.50
N THR A 100 -3.53 -35.19 -2.36
CA THR A 100 -2.88 -35.26 -1.04
C THR A 100 -3.32 -36.56 -0.36
N PRO A 101 -2.78 -37.72 -0.82
CA PRO A 101 -3.25 -39.04 -0.39
C PRO A 101 -3.01 -39.31 1.09
N ASP A 102 -2.11 -38.56 1.73
CA ASP A 102 -1.74 -38.74 3.15
C ASP A 102 -2.52 -37.81 4.10
N HIS A 103 -3.39 -36.92 3.60
CA HIS A 103 -4.19 -36.03 4.46
C HIS A 103 -5.54 -36.66 4.80
N ASP A 104 -5.88 -36.66 6.09
CA ASP A 104 -7.24 -36.91 6.55
C ASP A 104 -8.11 -35.63 6.52
N GLU A 105 -9.38 -35.74 6.91
CA GLU A 105 -10.31 -34.61 6.94
C GLU A 105 -9.88 -33.48 7.90
N LEU A 106 -9.19 -33.82 8.99
CA LEU A 106 -8.71 -32.85 9.97
C LEU A 106 -7.48 -32.11 9.41
N ASP A 107 -6.51 -32.85 8.87
CA ASP A 107 -5.33 -32.28 8.20
C ASP A 107 -5.76 -31.33 7.09
N ALA A 108 -6.77 -31.73 6.30
CA ALA A 108 -7.23 -30.93 5.19
C ALA A 108 -7.87 -29.61 5.61
N GLU A 109 -8.64 -29.60 6.70
CA GLU A 109 -9.27 -28.41 7.24
C GLU A 109 -8.26 -27.49 7.94
N LEU A 110 -7.28 -28.04 8.67
CA LEU A 110 -6.20 -27.26 9.28
C LEU A 110 -5.35 -26.57 8.21
N GLU A 111 -5.02 -27.29 7.14
CA GLU A 111 -4.25 -26.76 6.02
C GLU A 111 -5.02 -25.67 5.26
N ARG A 112 -6.32 -25.87 5.02
CA ARG A 112 -7.21 -24.82 4.46
C ARG A 112 -7.15 -23.56 5.31
N LEU A 113 -7.38 -23.69 6.62
CA LEU A 113 -7.37 -22.56 7.55
C LEU A 113 -6.02 -21.85 7.57
N ARG A 114 -4.92 -22.59 7.56
CA ARG A 114 -3.56 -22.01 7.54
C ARG A 114 -3.35 -21.18 6.28
N LEU A 115 -3.50 -21.77 5.10
CA LEU A 115 -3.21 -21.14 3.81
C LEU A 115 -4.10 -19.92 3.57
N TYR A 116 -5.39 -20.02 3.87
CA TYR A 116 -6.32 -18.90 3.73
C TYR A 116 -5.94 -17.73 4.65
N ASN A 117 -5.62 -18.00 5.91
CA ASN A 117 -5.20 -16.96 6.86
C ASN A 117 -3.86 -16.31 6.47
N GLU A 118 -2.91 -17.08 5.94
CA GLU A 118 -1.65 -16.54 5.42
C GLU A 118 -1.88 -15.57 4.25
N VAL A 119 -2.73 -15.96 3.29
CA VAL A 119 -3.10 -15.10 2.15
C VAL A 119 -3.74 -13.78 2.63
N LEU A 120 -4.68 -13.85 3.57
CA LEU A 120 -5.32 -12.65 4.12
C LEU A 120 -4.33 -11.75 4.89
N LEU A 121 -3.47 -12.35 5.71
CA LEU A 121 -2.46 -11.64 6.48
C LEU A 121 -1.51 -10.90 5.55
N TYR A 122 -0.93 -11.60 4.58
CA TYR A 122 0.06 -11.01 3.66
C TYR A 122 -0.57 -9.99 2.72
N SER A 123 -1.82 -10.18 2.28
CA SER A 123 -2.56 -9.16 1.52
C SER A 123 -2.64 -7.84 2.29
N ALA A 124 -3.07 -7.90 3.55
CA ALA A 124 -3.21 -6.71 4.39
C ALA A 124 -1.85 -6.05 4.68
N ARG A 125 -0.82 -6.85 4.97
CA ARG A 125 0.52 -6.36 5.28
C ARG A 125 1.20 -5.75 4.06
N LEU A 126 0.99 -6.31 2.87
CA LEU A 126 1.54 -5.77 1.64
C LEU A 126 0.89 -4.43 1.26
N CYS A 127 -0.43 -4.28 1.42
CA CYS A 127 -1.07 -2.97 1.26
C CYS A 127 -0.53 -1.95 2.29
N GLU A 128 -0.43 -2.35 3.56
CA GLU A 128 0.07 -1.49 4.64
C GLU A 128 1.49 -0.97 4.34
N VAL A 129 2.41 -1.87 3.98
CA VAL A 129 3.81 -1.51 3.71
C VAL A 129 3.95 -0.67 2.44
N ALA A 130 3.16 -0.95 1.39
CA ALA A 130 3.15 -0.15 0.16
C ALA A 130 2.72 1.29 0.44
N ILE A 131 1.62 1.48 1.18
CA ILE A 131 1.14 2.81 1.60
C ILE A 131 2.19 3.52 2.47
N LYS A 132 2.75 2.84 3.48
CA LYS A 132 3.75 3.44 4.37
C LYS A 132 5.02 3.83 3.63
N GLN A 133 5.44 3.03 2.64
CA GLN A 133 6.58 3.35 1.79
C GLN A 133 6.34 4.66 1.03
N LEU A 134 5.15 4.88 0.49
CA LEU A 134 4.78 6.13 -0.19
C LEU A 134 4.68 7.31 0.79
N LEU A 135 4.04 7.11 1.95
CA LEU A 135 3.98 8.13 3.01
C LEU A 135 5.38 8.57 3.46
N TYR A 136 6.34 7.65 3.50
CA TYR A 136 7.73 7.97 3.83
C TYR A 136 8.36 8.97 2.86
N CYS A 137 7.96 8.99 1.59
CA CYS A 137 8.44 9.95 0.59
C CYS A 137 7.84 11.37 0.76
N THR A 138 6.92 11.56 1.69
CA THR A 138 6.23 12.85 1.91
C THR A 138 6.76 13.58 3.15
N GLN A 139 6.35 14.85 3.33
CA GLN A 139 6.57 15.63 4.55
C GLN A 139 5.60 15.26 5.69
N ILE A 140 4.65 14.32 5.47
CA ILE A 140 3.75 13.87 6.53
C ILE A 140 4.60 13.21 7.63
N PRO A 141 4.47 13.64 8.91
CA PRO A 141 5.33 13.14 9.97
C PRO A 141 5.15 11.63 10.17
N GLU A 142 6.26 10.89 10.26
CA GLU A 142 6.25 9.42 10.45
C GLU A 142 5.49 9.02 11.73
N SER A 143 5.53 9.87 12.76
CA SER A 143 4.77 9.70 14.00
C SER A 143 3.26 9.54 13.80
N ARG A 144 2.71 10.05 12.68
CA ARG A 144 1.28 9.92 12.36
C ARG A 144 0.90 8.55 11.80
N TYR A 145 1.81 7.84 11.13
CA TYR A 145 1.45 6.61 10.40
C TYR A 145 2.28 5.38 10.74
N LYS A 146 3.45 5.52 11.36
CA LYS A 146 4.38 4.41 11.64
C LYS A 146 3.69 3.19 12.27
N ARG A 147 2.82 3.45 13.25
CA ARG A 147 2.12 2.44 14.06
C ARG A 147 0.71 2.14 13.58
N MET A 148 0.23 2.81 12.53
CA MET A 148 -1.09 2.54 11.99
C MET A 148 -1.10 1.21 11.25
N ALA A 149 -2.08 0.37 11.53
CA ALA A 149 -2.40 -0.77 10.68
C ALA A 149 -3.17 -0.29 9.45
N LEU A 150 -3.30 -1.15 8.43
CA LEU A 150 -4.01 -0.82 7.17
C LEU A 150 -5.33 -0.04 7.39
N GLY A 151 -6.27 -0.57 8.20
CA GLY A 151 -7.54 0.12 8.44
C GLY A 151 -7.41 1.56 8.93
N ALA A 152 -6.44 1.85 9.80
CA ALA A 152 -6.22 3.19 10.33
C ALA A 152 -5.57 4.13 9.30
N LEU A 153 -4.81 3.60 8.33
CA LEU A 153 -4.27 4.39 7.22
C LEU A 153 -5.39 4.87 6.27
N LEU A 154 -6.47 4.09 6.18
CA LEU A 154 -7.63 4.38 5.33
C LEU A 154 -8.59 5.34 6.01
N GLU A 155 -8.84 5.11 7.29
CA GLU A 155 -9.81 5.87 8.03
C GLU A 155 -9.36 5.95 9.49
N SER A 156 -9.08 7.16 9.94
CA SER A 156 -8.80 7.42 11.35
C SER A 156 -9.42 8.74 11.79
N PRO A 157 -9.82 8.84 13.07
CA PRO A 157 -10.18 10.12 13.66
C PRO A 157 -9.08 11.16 13.49
N CYS A 158 -9.43 12.37 13.04
CA CYS A 158 -8.49 13.47 12.95
C CYS A 158 -7.84 13.74 14.32
N PRO A 159 -6.50 13.69 14.45
CA PRO A 159 -5.82 13.89 15.74
C PRO A 159 -6.04 15.29 16.33
N SER A 160 -6.24 16.29 15.45
CA SER A 160 -6.42 17.69 15.81
C SER A 160 -7.86 18.00 16.26
N CYS A 161 -8.83 17.24 15.77
CA CYS A 161 -10.20 17.31 16.25
C CYS A 161 -10.31 16.48 17.52
N LYS A 162 -9.96 17.12 18.65
CA LYS A 162 -10.27 16.56 19.97
C LYS A 162 -11.79 16.38 20.06
N ARG A 163 -12.28 15.28 20.65
CA ARG A 163 -13.69 15.14 21.06
C ARG A 163 -14.04 16.34 21.96
N GLN A 164 -14.60 17.40 21.39
CA GLN A 164 -15.13 18.53 22.12
C GLN A 164 -16.64 18.33 22.23
N ASN A 165 -17.18 18.44 23.44
CA ASN A 165 -18.62 18.46 23.71
C ASN A 165 -19.43 17.32 23.05
N GLY A 166 -18.92 16.09 23.08
CA GLY A 166 -19.63 14.91 22.56
C GLY A 166 -19.69 14.82 21.03
N GLN A 167 -19.03 15.71 20.28
CA GLN A 167 -18.97 15.62 18.82
C GLN A 167 -17.94 14.57 18.37
N GLU A 168 -18.33 13.77 17.39
CA GLU A 168 -17.42 12.82 16.75
C GLU A 168 -16.37 13.59 15.92
N PRO A 169 -15.08 13.27 16.08
CA PRO A 169 -14.04 13.84 15.22
C PRO A 169 -14.29 13.43 13.77
N HIS A 170 -14.06 14.34 12.83
CA HIS A 170 -14.09 13.98 11.42
C HIS A 170 -13.02 12.93 11.12
N LEU A 171 -13.26 12.14 10.09
CA LEU A 171 -12.38 11.07 9.66
C LEU A 171 -11.41 11.57 8.60
N VAL A 172 -10.18 11.08 8.65
CA VAL A 172 -9.10 11.41 7.74
C VAL A 172 -8.58 10.12 7.13
N SER A 173 -8.40 10.13 5.80
CA SER A 173 -7.68 9.08 5.08
C SER A 173 -6.27 9.56 4.75
N LEU A 174 -5.25 8.84 5.23
CA LEU A 174 -3.88 9.12 4.80
C LEU A 174 -3.64 8.65 3.37
N VAL A 175 -4.32 7.59 2.94
CA VAL A 175 -4.29 7.14 1.54
C VAL A 175 -5.02 8.12 0.64
N GLY A 176 -6.23 8.58 1.03
CA GLY A 176 -6.95 9.63 0.30
C GLY A 176 -6.13 10.93 0.23
N THR A 177 -5.48 11.31 1.33
CA THR A 177 -4.53 12.43 1.37
C THR A 177 -3.39 12.26 0.39
N LEU A 178 -2.75 11.08 0.32
CA LEU A 178 -1.72 10.78 -0.68
C LEU A 178 -2.24 10.85 -2.12
N ALA A 179 -3.45 10.34 -2.36
CA ALA A 179 -4.05 10.23 -3.68
C ALA A 179 -4.60 11.55 -4.22
N HIS A 180 -4.92 12.51 -3.34
CA HIS A 180 -5.63 13.73 -3.69
C HIS A 180 -4.93 14.61 -4.73
N PRO A 181 -3.60 14.90 -4.63
CA PRO A 181 -2.92 15.72 -5.64
C PRO A 181 -2.90 15.12 -7.04
N PHE A 182 -3.11 13.80 -7.15
CA PHE A 182 -3.18 13.09 -8.43
C PHE A 182 -4.62 12.83 -8.89
N HIS A 183 -5.62 13.43 -8.22
CA HIS A 183 -7.04 13.24 -8.49
C HIS A 183 -7.54 11.80 -8.36
N LEU A 184 -6.84 10.97 -7.57
CA LEU A 184 -7.19 9.57 -7.34
C LEU A 184 -8.01 9.36 -6.06
N CYS A 185 -8.18 10.38 -5.22
CA CYS A 185 -8.79 10.23 -3.89
C CYS A 185 -10.20 9.65 -3.94
N LEU A 186 -11.06 10.11 -4.86
CA LEU A 186 -12.43 9.57 -5.00
C LEU A 186 -12.45 8.08 -5.34
N GLN A 187 -11.49 7.59 -6.11
CA GLN A 187 -11.41 6.16 -6.45
C GLN A 187 -11.04 5.35 -5.20
N PHE A 188 -10.12 5.86 -4.38
CA PHE A 188 -9.79 5.24 -3.11
C PHE A 188 -10.97 5.25 -2.13
N GLU A 189 -11.70 6.36 -2.07
CA GLU A 189 -12.84 6.56 -1.16
C GLU A 189 -14.05 5.71 -1.53
N HIS A 190 -14.40 5.67 -2.81
CA HIS A 190 -15.61 4.98 -3.28
C HIS A 190 -15.40 3.51 -3.65
N CYS A 191 -14.16 3.03 -3.68
CA CYS A 191 -13.86 1.69 -4.17
C CYS A 191 -12.83 0.96 -3.31
N ALA A 192 -11.66 1.56 -3.10
CA ALA A 192 -10.61 0.91 -2.33
C ALA A 192 -11.03 0.69 -0.86
N MET A 193 -11.81 1.60 -0.27
CA MET A 193 -12.33 1.43 1.10
C MET A 193 -13.29 0.24 1.24
N ASP A 194 -14.18 -0.01 0.28
CA ASP A 194 -15.10 -1.17 0.34
C ASP A 194 -14.37 -2.51 0.22
N HIS A 195 -13.37 -2.58 -0.67
CA HIS A 195 -12.52 -3.77 -0.85
C HIS A 195 -11.54 -3.97 0.30
N MET A 196 -11.07 -2.90 0.93
CA MET A 196 -10.23 -3.00 2.11
C MET A 196 -11.01 -3.22 3.39
N ASP A 197 -12.27 -2.80 3.47
CA ASP A 197 -13.16 -3.26 4.53
C ASP A 197 -13.42 -4.75 4.39
N LEU A 198 -13.37 -5.35 3.20
CA LEU A 198 -13.37 -6.81 3.07
C LEU A 198 -12.08 -7.42 3.66
N VAL A 199 -10.89 -6.95 3.26
CA VAL A 199 -9.61 -7.48 3.79
C VAL A 199 -9.43 -7.19 5.29
N ASN A 200 -9.88 -6.03 5.76
CA ASN A 200 -9.78 -5.59 7.14
C ASN A 200 -10.90 -6.19 8.02
N ARG A 201 -12.11 -6.42 7.49
CA ARG A 201 -13.11 -7.28 8.16
C ARG A 201 -12.60 -8.69 8.24
N LEU A 202 -12.11 -9.30 7.16
CA LEU A 202 -11.56 -10.66 7.17
C LEU A 202 -10.39 -10.77 8.16
N ARG A 203 -9.44 -9.82 8.17
CA ARG A 203 -8.36 -9.78 9.16
C ARG A 203 -8.88 -9.54 10.59
N ASN A 204 -9.81 -8.62 10.81
CA ASN A 204 -10.24 -8.28 12.17
C ASN A 204 -11.23 -9.32 12.74
N SER A 205 -12.07 -9.93 11.90
CA SER A 205 -13.05 -10.96 12.29
C SER A 205 -12.45 -12.36 12.34
N GLN A 206 -11.41 -12.67 11.56
CA GLN A 206 -10.79 -14.00 11.53
C GLN A 206 -9.39 -14.06 12.19
N ALA A 207 -8.69 -12.92 12.37
CA ALA A 207 -7.34 -12.90 12.94
C ALA A 207 -7.10 -11.95 14.13
N ALA A 208 -7.91 -10.91 14.36
CA ALA A 208 -7.68 -9.93 15.45
C ALA A 208 -8.57 -10.11 16.70
N HIS A 209 -9.71 -10.78 16.57
CA HIS A 209 -10.48 -11.30 17.71
C HIS A 209 -10.18 -12.79 17.85
N ALA A 210 -10.07 -13.31 19.08
CA ALA A 210 -9.69 -14.70 19.37
C ALA A 210 -10.63 -15.80 18.78
N GLY A 211 -11.61 -15.42 17.94
CA GLY A 211 -12.41 -16.35 17.14
C GLY A 211 -11.68 -16.69 15.85
N ILE A 212 -10.95 -17.81 15.85
CA ILE A 212 -10.54 -18.48 14.62
C ILE A 212 -11.81 -18.95 13.89
N GLN A 213 -11.78 -19.04 12.55
CA GLN A 213 -12.84 -19.74 11.80
C GLN A 213 -13.14 -21.08 12.49
N GLN A 214 -14.41 -21.32 12.81
CA GLN A 214 -14.79 -22.54 13.52
C GLN A 214 -14.37 -23.76 12.72
N LEU A 215 -13.57 -24.64 13.33
CA LEU A 215 -13.13 -25.88 12.71
C LEU A 215 -14.37 -26.70 12.32
N SER A 216 -14.53 -26.95 11.02
CA SER A 216 -15.63 -27.74 10.48
C SER A 216 -15.04 -28.90 9.71
N ILE A 217 -15.01 -30.08 10.33
CA ILE A 217 -14.49 -31.29 9.70
C ILE A 217 -15.36 -31.64 8.49
N ARG A 218 -14.72 -31.68 7.32
CA ARG A 218 -15.32 -31.86 5.99
C ARG A 218 -14.48 -32.87 5.21
N SER A 219 -15.00 -33.41 4.12
CA SER A 219 -14.16 -34.22 3.23
C SER A 219 -12.99 -33.40 2.70
N VAL A 220 -11.88 -34.06 2.39
CA VAL A 220 -10.67 -33.43 1.85
C VAL A 220 -10.99 -32.60 0.60
N GLU A 221 -11.82 -33.12 -0.30
CA GLU A 221 -12.25 -32.44 -1.52
C GLU A 221 -13.08 -31.20 -1.22
N ALA A 222 -13.99 -31.28 -0.24
CA ALA A 222 -14.81 -30.16 0.18
C ALA A 222 -13.97 -29.03 0.78
N SER A 223 -12.97 -29.36 1.62
CA SER A 223 -12.05 -28.36 2.19
C SER A 223 -11.20 -27.69 1.12
N LYS A 224 -10.70 -28.44 0.14
CA LYS A 224 -9.94 -27.87 -0.99
C LYS A 224 -10.79 -27.00 -1.92
N ALA A 225 -12.02 -27.43 -2.22
CA ALA A 225 -12.95 -26.64 -3.02
C ALA A 225 -13.30 -25.33 -2.34
N GLN A 226 -13.57 -25.38 -1.03
CA GLN A 226 -13.83 -24.18 -0.23
C GLN A 226 -12.61 -23.26 -0.18
N LEU A 227 -11.40 -23.80 0.03
CA LEU A 227 -10.15 -23.02 -0.03
C LEU A 227 -10.05 -22.23 -1.34
N MET A 228 -10.27 -22.90 -2.47
CA MET A 228 -10.16 -22.30 -3.80
C MET A 228 -11.19 -21.18 -3.97
N GLN A 229 -12.44 -21.42 -3.57
CA GLN A 229 -13.51 -20.42 -3.68
C GLN A 229 -13.22 -19.19 -2.82
N GLU A 230 -12.97 -19.37 -1.52
CA GLU A 230 -12.73 -18.27 -0.59
C GLU A 230 -11.48 -17.47 -0.97
N SER A 231 -10.44 -18.15 -1.44
CA SER A 231 -9.19 -17.52 -1.85
C SER A 231 -9.33 -16.78 -3.17
N GLN A 232 -10.12 -17.29 -4.12
CA GLN A 232 -10.40 -16.58 -5.37
C GLN A 232 -11.12 -15.26 -5.11
N GLU A 233 -12.11 -15.25 -4.22
CA GLU A 233 -12.81 -14.03 -3.81
C GLU A 233 -11.85 -13.04 -3.14
N ALA A 234 -11.05 -13.50 -2.17
CA ALA A 234 -10.08 -12.67 -1.46
C ALA A 234 -8.99 -12.11 -2.38
N LEU A 235 -8.39 -12.95 -3.22
CA LEU A 235 -7.32 -12.56 -4.14
C LEU A 235 -7.84 -11.67 -5.27
N SER A 236 -9.08 -11.84 -5.73
CA SER A 236 -9.70 -10.92 -6.69
C SER A 236 -9.86 -9.51 -6.08
N GLY A 237 -10.37 -9.43 -4.85
CA GLY A 237 -10.43 -8.17 -4.10
C GLY A 237 -9.04 -7.56 -3.87
N PHE A 238 -8.04 -8.39 -3.60
CA PHE A 238 -6.66 -7.94 -3.42
C PHE A 238 -6.04 -7.40 -4.71
N VAL A 239 -6.19 -8.06 -5.87
CA VAL A 239 -5.72 -7.56 -7.18
C VAL A 239 -6.39 -6.24 -7.53
N HIS A 240 -7.68 -6.12 -7.25
CA HIS A 240 -8.40 -4.88 -7.44
C HIS A 240 -7.81 -3.75 -6.57
N MET A 241 -7.55 -4.03 -5.29
CA MET A 241 -6.89 -3.10 -4.38
C MET A 241 -5.49 -2.69 -4.85
N LEU A 242 -4.70 -3.66 -5.34
CA LEU A 242 -3.39 -3.39 -5.93
C LEU A 242 -3.47 -2.50 -7.17
N SER A 243 -4.59 -2.50 -7.90
CA SER A 243 -4.77 -1.62 -9.07
C SER A 243 -4.80 -0.15 -8.67
N HIS A 244 -5.50 0.20 -7.59
CA HIS A 244 -5.52 1.57 -7.06
C HIS A 244 -4.13 2.01 -6.56
N LEU A 245 -3.45 1.13 -5.81
CA LEU A 245 -2.11 1.44 -5.30
C LEU A 245 -1.07 1.53 -6.42
N ALA A 246 -1.17 0.66 -7.44
CA ALA A 246 -0.28 0.68 -8.60
C ALA A 246 -0.40 2.01 -9.36
N GLU A 247 -1.63 2.51 -9.57
CA GLU A 247 -1.82 3.81 -10.21
C GLU A 247 -1.22 4.94 -9.35
N LEU A 248 -1.43 4.92 -8.04
CA LEU A 248 -0.82 5.92 -7.15
C LEU A 248 0.73 5.84 -7.16
N GLU A 249 1.30 4.64 -7.13
CA GLU A 249 2.74 4.42 -7.26
C GLU A 249 3.25 5.00 -8.57
N GLU A 250 2.60 4.70 -9.70
CA GLU A 250 2.98 5.19 -11.03
C GLU A 250 2.94 6.72 -11.11
N ARG A 251 1.88 7.36 -10.60
CA ARG A 251 1.79 8.83 -10.56
C ARG A 251 2.92 9.44 -9.74
N MET A 252 3.20 8.89 -8.56
CA MET A 252 4.29 9.38 -7.71
C MET A 252 5.67 9.12 -8.31
N LEU A 253 5.87 8.00 -9.01
CA LEU A 253 7.13 7.67 -9.68
C LEU A 253 7.42 8.67 -10.79
N THR A 254 6.46 8.90 -11.69
CA THR A 254 6.62 9.85 -12.79
C THR A 254 6.89 11.25 -12.28
N ASP A 255 6.08 11.72 -11.33
CA ASP A 255 6.19 13.06 -10.76
C ASP A 255 7.54 13.30 -10.08
N LEU A 256 8.02 12.33 -9.28
CA LEU A 256 9.33 12.40 -8.65
C LEU A 256 10.46 12.28 -9.67
N ALA A 257 10.34 11.45 -10.71
CA ALA A 257 11.37 11.29 -11.72
C ALA A 257 11.61 12.61 -12.47
N GLU A 258 10.54 13.27 -12.92
CA GLU A 258 10.59 14.58 -13.59
C GLU A 258 11.23 15.64 -12.68
N LYS A 259 10.79 15.70 -11.42
CA LYS A 259 11.38 16.61 -10.41
C LYS A 259 12.85 16.32 -10.17
N GLY A 260 13.23 15.06 -10.05
CA GLY A 260 14.60 14.64 -9.80
C GLY A 260 15.54 15.00 -10.96
N GLU A 261 15.09 14.80 -12.20
CA GLU A 261 15.82 15.19 -13.40
C GLU A 261 16.04 16.69 -13.45
N ALA A 262 14.98 17.49 -13.27
CA ALA A 262 15.08 18.94 -13.27
C ALA A 262 16.04 19.47 -12.19
N ILE A 263 16.01 18.89 -10.98
CA ILE A 263 16.94 19.23 -9.89
C ILE A 263 18.39 18.90 -10.30
N ASN A 264 18.63 17.73 -10.89
CA ASN A 264 19.96 17.34 -11.35
C ASN A 264 20.50 18.29 -12.42
N VAL A 265 19.65 18.76 -13.36
CA VAL A 265 20.02 19.76 -14.37
C VAL A 265 20.40 21.10 -13.75
N LEU A 266 19.62 21.58 -12.77
CA LEU A 266 19.94 22.83 -12.07
C LEU A 266 21.28 22.74 -11.33
N LYS A 267 21.54 21.61 -10.68
CA LYS A 267 22.81 21.38 -9.96
C LYS A 267 24.01 21.28 -10.89
N SER A 268 23.89 20.55 -12.00
CA SER A 268 24.96 20.49 -13.00
C SER A 268 25.23 21.85 -13.66
N GLY A 269 24.21 22.71 -13.72
CA GLY A 269 24.31 24.13 -14.10
C GLY A 269 24.94 25.05 -13.05
N GLY A 270 25.38 24.53 -11.90
CA GLY A 270 26.09 25.30 -10.87
C GLY A 270 25.20 25.92 -9.79
N LEU A 271 23.96 25.46 -9.62
CA LEU A 271 23.11 25.90 -8.52
C LEU A 271 23.78 25.58 -7.17
N ALA A 272 23.99 26.60 -6.35
CA ALA A 272 24.63 26.41 -5.05
C ALA A 272 23.73 25.61 -4.09
N ALA A 273 24.34 24.79 -3.24
CA ALA A 273 23.62 23.93 -2.28
C ALA A 273 22.63 24.70 -1.38
N LYS A 274 22.98 25.94 -0.99
CA LYS A 274 22.13 26.82 -0.17
C LYS A 274 20.79 27.19 -0.85
N ASP A 275 20.75 27.14 -2.18
CA ASP A 275 19.59 27.50 -2.99
C ASP A 275 18.75 26.26 -3.37
N CYS A 276 19.16 25.06 -2.92
CA CYS A 276 18.48 23.78 -3.16
C CYS A 276 17.38 23.46 -2.13
N ASN A 277 16.68 24.47 -1.61
CA ASN A 277 15.55 24.30 -0.69
C ASN A 277 14.23 24.31 -1.47
N PHE A 278 13.97 23.24 -2.22
CA PHE A 278 12.82 23.13 -3.09
C PHE A 278 11.56 22.69 -2.31
N ASN A 279 10.45 23.36 -2.54
CA ASN A 279 9.15 22.84 -2.16
C ASN A 279 8.60 22.00 -3.32
N LEU A 280 8.64 20.67 -3.16
CA LEU A 280 8.24 19.73 -4.21
C LEU A 280 6.77 19.36 -4.02
N VAL A 281 5.88 20.17 -4.60
CA VAL A 281 4.44 19.95 -4.55
C VAL A 281 4.06 18.82 -5.51
N PRO A 282 3.35 17.78 -5.05
CA PRO A 282 2.93 16.67 -5.88
C PRO A 282 1.90 17.10 -6.93
N GLY A 283 2.00 16.54 -8.14
CA GLY A 283 1.08 16.80 -9.24
C GLY A 283 1.21 18.18 -9.90
N GLU A 284 2.06 19.06 -9.38
CA GLU A 284 2.36 20.38 -9.97
C GLU A 284 3.69 20.37 -10.71
N GLU A 285 3.80 21.15 -11.78
CA GLU A 285 5.07 21.31 -12.50
C GLU A 285 6.17 21.90 -11.60
N PHE A 286 7.38 21.34 -11.67
CA PHE A 286 8.51 21.88 -10.93
C PHE A 286 9.07 23.13 -11.61
N VAL A 287 8.79 24.30 -11.02
CA VAL A 287 9.29 25.58 -11.52
C VAL A 287 10.33 26.17 -10.57
N PHE A 288 11.58 26.27 -11.02
CA PHE A 288 12.63 26.97 -10.28
C PHE A 288 12.75 28.44 -10.73
N ARG A 289 12.56 29.37 -9.80
CA ARG A 289 12.80 30.81 -10.02
C ARG A 289 13.96 31.27 -9.15
N PRO A 290 15.10 31.72 -9.72
CA PRO A 290 16.24 32.24 -8.97
C PRO A 290 15.84 33.40 -8.07
N ALA A 291 16.47 33.53 -6.89
CA ALA A 291 16.15 34.56 -5.91
C ALA A 291 16.22 36.02 -6.47
N ALA A 292 17.02 36.25 -7.52
CA ALA A 292 17.12 37.56 -8.19
C ALA A 292 15.84 38.00 -8.92
N GLN A 293 14.87 37.10 -9.16
CA GLN A 293 13.58 37.41 -9.79
C GLN A 293 12.41 37.48 -8.81
N ARG A 294 12.64 37.33 -7.50
CA ARG A 294 11.60 37.48 -6.45
C ARG A 294 11.43 38.92 -5.96
N ALA A 295 12.23 39.87 -6.45
CA ALA A 295 12.21 41.26 -6.02
C ALA A 295 11.13 42.13 -6.69
N ASP A 296 10.44 41.62 -7.72
CA ASP A 296 9.44 42.37 -8.50
C ASP A 296 8.01 41.78 -8.42
N ALA A 297 7.66 41.12 -7.31
CA ALA A 297 6.29 40.65 -7.03
C ALA A 297 5.77 41.20 -5.70
#